data_AF-A0A6B2NXE2-F1
#
_entry.id   AF-A0A6B2NXE2-F1
#
_cell.length_a   1.000
_cell.length_b   1.000
_cell.length_c   1.000
_cell.angle_alpha   90.00
_cell.angle_beta   90.00
_cell.angle_gamma   90.00
#
_symmetry.space_group_name_H-M   'P 1'
#
loop_
_entity.id
_entity.type
_entity.pdbx_description
1 polymer ?
#
loop_
_entity_poly.entity_id
_entity_poly.type
_entity_poly.pdbx_seq_one_letter_code
_entity_poly.pdbx_strand_id
1 'polypeptide(L)'
;MQKAVYALSLAYVFLFGWAWYDTSTASMDAAGRGMALGFLTVGIGATAILIIPALILALSGRALKWALGLALAPAVLLFLVATAGIL
;
A
#
# COMPACT_ATOMS: atom_id res chain seq x y z
N MET A 1 -3.72 -7.52 17.82
CA MET A 1 -4.37 -7.01 16.58
C MET A 1 -3.90 -5.60 16.25
N GLN A 2 -3.98 -4.64 17.16
CA GLN A 2 -3.48 -3.26 16.93
C GLN A 2 -2.02 -3.19 16.47
N LYS A 3 -1.11 -3.92 17.15
CA LYS A 3 0.30 -4.05 16.72
C LYS A 3 0.46 -4.57 15.29
N ALA A 4 -0.41 -5.48 14.84
CA ALA A 4 -0.38 -6.02 13.49
C ALA A 4 -0.83 -4.99 12.45
N VAL A 5 -1.87 -4.20 12.76
CA VAL A 5 -2.28 -3.06 11.91
C VAL A 5 -1.13 -2.08 11.76
N TYR A 6 -0.46 -1.71 12.86
CA TYR A 6 0.68 -0.80 12.81
C TYR A 6 1.86 -1.37 12.02
N ALA A 7 2.19 -2.64 12.22
CA ALA A 7 3.26 -3.31 11.47
C ALA A 7 2.95 -3.36 9.97
N LEU A 8 1.71 -3.68 9.58
CA LEU A 8 1.29 -3.69 8.18
C LEU A 8 1.34 -2.29 7.57
N SER A 9 0.79 -1.27 8.25
CA SER A 9 0.83 0.11 7.78
C SER A 9 2.27 0.60 7.59
N LEU A 10 3.16 0.28 8.53
CA LEU A 10 4.58 0.61 8.42
C LEU A 10 5.24 -0.12 7.23
N ALA A 11 4.90 -1.39 7.01
CA ALA A 11 5.39 -2.14 5.85
C ALA A 11 4.98 -1.49 4.52
N TYR A 12 3.73 -1.02 4.37
CA TYR A 12 3.33 -0.30 3.16
C TYR A 12 4.13 0.99 2.96
N VAL A 13 4.37 1.76 4.03
CA VAL A 13 5.20 2.97 3.94
C VAL A 13 6.61 2.63 3.45
N PHE A 14 7.23 1.58 4.00
CA PHE A 14 8.55 1.14 3.54
C PHE A 14 8.53 0.64 2.10
N LEU A 15 7.56 -0.18 1.71
CA LEU A 15 7.47 -0.72 0.35
C LEU A 15 7.26 0.38 -0.68
N PHE A 16 6.33 1.31 -0.45
CA PHE A 16 6.09 2.42 -1.36
C PHE A 16 7.24 3.42 -1.36
N GLY A 17 7.84 3.71 -0.20
CA GLY A 17 9.02 4.57 -0.13
C GLY A 17 10.20 3.98 -0.88
N TRP A 18 10.43 2.67 -0.74
CA TRP A 18 11.44 1.93 -1.48
C TRP A 18 11.17 1.96 -2.99
N ALA A 19 9.96 1.61 -3.41
CA ALA A 19 9.59 1.58 -4.82
C ALA A 19 9.65 2.98 -5.46
N TRP A 20 9.30 4.03 -4.71
CA TRP A 20 9.48 5.41 -5.14
C TRP A 20 10.96 5.76 -5.36
N TYR A 21 11.82 5.41 -4.40
CA TYR A 21 13.26 5.66 -4.50
C TYR A 21 13.88 4.94 -5.70
N ASP A 22 13.60 3.65 -5.85
CA ASP A 22 14.09 2.83 -6.96
C ASP A 22 13.63 3.40 -8.31
N THR A 23 12.33 3.74 -8.44
CA THR A 23 11.79 4.34 -9.67
C THR A 23 12.40 5.72 -9.95
N SER A 24 12.63 6.54 -8.92
CA SER A 24 13.16 7.89 -9.09
C SER A 24 14.63 7.89 -9.52
N THR A 25 15.39 6.86 -9.13
CA THR A 25 16.82 6.71 -9.42
C THR A 25 17.11 5.79 -10.61
N ALA A 26 16.12 5.05 -11.11
CA ALA A 26 16.24 4.17 -12.26
C ALA A 26 16.77 4.91 -13.51
N SER A 27 17.67 4.26 -14.24
CA SER A 27 18.18 4.75 -15.53
C SER A 27 17.13 4.54 -16.64
N MET A 28 16.13 5.41 -16.65
CA MET A 28 15.04 5.45 -17.64
C MET A 28 14.99 6.83 -18.30
N ASP A 29 14.42 6.90 -19.51
CA ASP A 29 14.08 8.19 -20.12
C ASP A 29 13.08 8.96 -19.24
N ALA A 30 13.07 10.29 -19.36
CA ALA A 30 12.29 11.15 -18.47
C ALA A 30 10.78 10.90 -18.56
N ALA A 31 10.26 10.56 -19.75
CA ALA A 31 8.84 10.30 -19.94
C ALA A 31 8.43 8.96 -19.31
N GLY A 32 9.20 7.90 -19.54
CA GLY A 32 9.00 6.58 -18.94
C GLY A 32 9.03 6.64 -17.41
N ARG A 33 9.99 7.36 -16.85
CA ARG A 33 10.10 7.57 -15.39
C ARG A 33 8.92 8.35 -14.83
N GLY A 34 8.50 9.41 -15.51
CA GLY A 34 7.35 10.22 -15.12
C GLY A 34 6.06 9.39 -15.07
N MET A 35 5.83 8.54 -16.08
CA MET A 35 4.69 7.62 -16.10
C MET A 35 4.74 6.61 -14.95
N ALA A 36 5.89 5.97 -14.72
CA ALA A 36 6.06 4.99 -13.65
C ALA A 36 5.79 5.60 -12.26
N LEU A 37 6.32 6.79 -11.98
CA LEU A 37 6.04 7.53 -10.74
C LEU A 37 4.57 7.94 -10.63
N GLY A 38 3.91 8.27 -11.75
CA GLY A 38 2.48 8.53 -11.80
C GLY A 38 1.65 7.33 -11.36
N PHE A 39 1.90 6.15 -11.94
CA PHE A 39 1.23 4.91 -11.55
C PHE A 39 1.51 4.53 -10.10
N LEU A 40 2.75 4.67 -9.65
CA LEU A 40 3.13 4.44 -8.25
C LEU A 40 2.31 5.34 -7.31
N THR A 41 2.17 6.62 -7.64
CA THR A 41 1.39 7.59 -6.85
C THR A 41 -0.08 7.18 -6.76
N VAL A 42 -0.67 6.71 -7.86
CA VAL A 42 -2.05 6.18 -7.86
C VAL A 42 -2.17 4.95 -6.95
N GLY A 43 -1.21 4.01 -7.03
CA GLY A 43 -1.18 2.83 -6.16
C GLY A 43 -1.05 3.17 -4.67
N ILE A 44 -0.22 4.17 -4.33
CA ILE A 44 -0.11 4.73 -2.98
C ILE A 44 -1.45 5.29 -2.52
N GLY A 45 -2.08 6.13 -3.34
CA GLY A 45 -3.38 6.74 -3.04
C GLY A 45 -4.47 5.71 -2.81
N ALA A 46 -4.59 4.72 -3.70
CA ALA A 46 -5.56 3.63 -3.58
C ALA A 46 -5.35 2.82 -2.29
N THR A 47 -4.10 2.53 -1.93
CA THR A 47 -3.77 1.82 -0.69
C THR A 47 -4.09 2.66 0.55
N ALA A 48 -3.81 3.96 0.50
CA ALA A 48 -4.05 4.90 1.61
C ALA A 48 -5.54 4.99 1.99
N ILE A 49 -6.47 4.87 1.03
CA ILE A 49 -7.92 4.85 1.28
C ILE A 49 -8.32 3.75 2.25
N LEU A 50 -7.61 2.62 2.24
CA LEU A 50 -7.88 1.48 3.14
C LEU A 50 -7.05 1.57 4.44
N ILE A 51 -5.79 1.99 4.33
CA ILE A 51 -4.85 2.00 5.46
C ILE A 51 -5.14 3.13 6.45
N ILE A 52 -5.54 4.32 6.01
CA ILE A 52 -5.80 5.44 6.90
C ILE A 52 -6.99 5.14 7.84
N PRO A 53 -8.17 4.69 7.36
CA PRO A 53 -9.25 4.28 8.25
C PRO A 53 -8.87 3.12 9.18
N ALA A 54 -8.07 2.16 8.68
CA ALA A 54 -7.56 1.07 9.52
C ALA A 54 -6.72 1.60 10.70
N LEU A 55 -5.85 2.58 10.46
CA LEU A 55 -5.06 3.22 11.49
C LEU A 55 -5.93 4.00 12.49
N ILE A 56 -6.93 4.74 12.02
CA ILE A 56 -7.87 5.48 12.89
C ILE A 56 -8.62 4.51 13.83
N LEU A 57 -9.11 3.40 13.30
CA LEU A 57 -9.77 2.35 14.09
C LEU A 57 -8.80 1.70 15.09
N ALA A 58 -7.56 1.43 14.66
CA ALA A 58 -6.53 0.87 15.53
C ALA A 58 -6.13 1.84 16.66
N LEU A 59 -5.95 3.13 16.36
CA LEU A 59 -5.61 4.17 17.33
C LEU A 59 -6.72 4.38 18.37
N SER A 60 -7.98 4.33 17.94
CA SER A 60 -9.13 4.42 18.84
C SER A 60 -9.42 3.14 19.64
N GLY A 61 -8.68 2.05 19.38
CA GLY A 61 -8.89 0.75 20.03
C GLY A 61 -10.22 0.08 19.67
N ARG A 62 -10.92 0.58 18.63
CA ARG A 62 -12.25 0.11 18.23
C ARG A 62 -12.17 -0.82 17.04
N ALA A 63 -13.11 -1.76 16.98
CA ALA A 63 -13.33 -2.62 15.81
C ALA A 63 -12.03 -3.23 15.23
N LEU A 64 -11.12 -3.71 16.09
CA LEU A 64 -9.76 -4.11 15.69
C LEU A 64 -9.70 -5.21 14.61
N LYS A 65 -10.74 -6.04 14.50
CA LYS A 65 -10.88 -7.02 13.42
C LYS A 65 -11.10 -6.35 12.06
N TRP A 66 -11.93 -5.31 12.00
CA TRP A 66 -12.17 -4.50 10.81
C TRP A 66 -10.94 -3.66 10.46
N ALA A 67 -10.26 -3.10 11.45
CA ALA A 67 -8.99 -2.41 11.24
C ALA A 67 -7.95 -3.34 10.57
N LEU A 68 -7.83 -4.58 11.07
CA LEU A 68 -6.94 -5.57 10.48
C LEU A 68 -7.38 -5.98 9.06
N GLY A 69 -8.69 -6.18 8.83
CA GLY A 69 -9.23 -6.49 7.52
C GLY A 69 -8.93 -5.40 6.49
N LEU A 70 -9.16 -4.12 6.85
CA LEU A 70 -8.84 -2.97 6.02
C LEU A 70 -7.34 -2.87 5.73
N ALA A 71 -6.47 -3.15 6.72
CA ALA A 71 -5.03 -3.12 6.52
C ALA A 71 -4.51 -4.26 5.62
N LEU A 72 -5.17 -5.42 5.63
CA LEU A 72 -4.82 -6.56 4.79
C LEU A 72 -5.38 -6.46 3.37
N ALA A 73 -6.49 -5.72 3.18
CA ALA A 73 -7.20 -5.67 1.91
C ALA A 73 -6.33 -5.34 0.68
N PRO A 74 -5.42 -4.35 0.71
CA PRO A 74 -4.55 -4.06 -0.45
C PRO A 74 -3.72 -5.27 -0.86
N ALA A 75 -3.03 -5.92 0.10
CA ALA A 75 -2.21 -7.10 -0.16
C ALA A 75 -3.04 -8.30 -0.63
N VAL A 76 -4.24 -8.51 -0.06
CA VAL A 76 -5.14 -9.59 -0.47
C VAL A 76 -5.64 -9.37 -1.89
N LEU A 77 -6.04 -8.15 -2.24
CA LEU A 77 -6.47 -7.83 -3.60
C LEU A 77 -5.33 -8.05 -4.60
N LEU A 78 -4.11 -7.61 -4.27
CA LEU A 78 -2.92 -7.83 -5.09
C LEU A 78 -2.64 -9.33 -5.29
N PHE A 79 -2.71 -10.12 -4.20
CA PHE A 79 -2.55 -11.56 -4.26
C PHE A 79 -3.63 -12.23 -5.13
N LEU A 80 -4.89 -11.83 -4.99
CA LEU A 80 -5.98 -12.36 -5.79
C LEU A 80 -5.78 -12.05 -7.28
N VAL A 81 -5.44 -10.81 -7.64
CA VAL A 81 -5.17 -10.43 -9.03
C VAL A 81 -3.99 -11.24 -9.62
N ALA A 82 -2.92 -11.42 -8.84
CA ALA A 82 -1.75 -12.19 -9.28
C ALA A 82 -2.10 -13.68 -9.52
N THR A 83 -2.87 -14.29 -8.61
CA THR A 83 -3.29 -15.69 -8.76
C THR A 83 -4.38 -15.91 -9.83
N ALA A 84 -5.16 -14.88 -10.15
CA ALA A 84 -6.16 -14.93 -11.21
C ALA A 84 -5.56 -14.80 -12.63
N GLY A 85 -4.24 -14.55 -12.75
CA GLY A 85 -3.57 -14.40 -14.05
C GLY A 85 -3.90 -13.08 -14.77
N ILE A 86 -4.31 -12.05 -14.02
CA ILE A 86 -4.71 -10.74 -14.55
C ILE A 86 -3.54 -9.73 -14.52
N LEU A 87 -2.34 -10.16 -14.08
CA LEU A 87 -1.11 -9.37 -13.98
C LEU A 87 -0.05 -9.83 -15.00
#